data_AF-A0A4Q5SSN9-F1
#
_entry.id   AF-A0A4Q5SSN9-F1
#
_cell.length_a   1.000
_cell.length_b   1.000
_cell.length_c   1.000
_cell.angle_alpha   90.00
_cell.angle_beta   90.00
_cell.angle_gamma   90.00
#
_symmetry.space_group_name_H-M   'P 1'
#
loop_
_entity.id
_entity.type
_entity.pdbx_description
1 polymer ?
#
loop_
_entity_poly.entity_id
_entity_poly.type
_entity_poly.pdbx_seq_one_letter_code
_entity_poly.pdbx_strand_id
1 'polypeptide(L)'
;MTDGFHDALVTRATEDMPEKFFDRFMFNLHPDGRTAPSVILGAGAYPPRNVVDGFVVLTTGTEQRNLRYSTEHSETDGASVGPLRWETVDDNSAWRIQLGENKTGLELDLLWHARAPYWLGSVDVENTDGNVTSFDHLFQPGRYEGTLTLDGTTTDVGGWYGLRDRSRGVRTMSGGQGLHIWYQAQFPDRTFGFLLVEDRDGGRILLEGAVMHDDGRLDDITDVRHDLVFTAGNDLVSGAVEVVTTGGATYRVDADASAGGGYMAGGGYGGHHGKAKGRDHEEFDAYPLDG
;
A
#
# COMPACT_ATOMS: atom_id res chain seq x y z
N MET A 1 1.08 27.13 -11.15
CA MET A 1 0.68 26.12 -10.16
C MET A 1 0.83 24.81 -10.89
N THR A 2 1.83 24.01 -10.56
CA THR A 2 1.83 22.60 -10.97
C THR A 2 0.70 21.98 -10.16
N ASP A 3 -0.43 21.71 -10.79
CA ASP A 3 -1.60 21.14 -10.11
C ASP A 3 -1.13 19.83 -9.46
N GLY A 4 -1.04 19.83 -8.13
CA GLY A 4 -0.54 18.69 -7.36
C GLY A 4 -1.45 17.48 -7.49
N PHE A 5 -1.02 16.34 -6.94
CA PHE A 5 -1.86 15.14 -6.91
C PHE A 5 -3.18 15.42 -6.16
N HIS A 6 -4.32 15.32 -6.85
CA HIS A 6 -5.63 15.48 -6.23
C HIS A 6 -5.94 14.27 -5.36
N ASP A 7 -5.99 14.51 -4.06
CA ASP A 7 -5.79 13.46 -3.07
C ASP A 7 -7.05 12.62 -2.81
N ALA A 8 -8.21 13.30 -2.71
CA ALA A 8 -9.50 12.64 -2.56
C ALA A 8 -9.78 11.66 -3.71
N LEU A 9 -10.44 10.55 -3.38
CA LEU A 9 -10.71 9.47 -4.33
C LEU A 9 -11.63 9.96 -5.45
N VAL A 10 -11.31 9.54 -6.68
CA VAL A 10 -12.20 9.71 -7.83
C VAL A 10 -13.33 8.71 -7.70
N THR A 11 -14.43 9.19 -7.13
CA THR A 11 -15.62 8.39 -6.88
C THR A 11 -16.66 8.56 -7.98
N ARG A 12 -16.66 9.65 -8.75
CA ARG A 12 -17.67 9.87 -9.79
C ARG A 12 -17.21 9.36 -11.15
N ALA A 13 -18.02 8.52 -11.78
CA ALA A 13 -17.82 8.14 -13.18
C ALA A 13 -18.06 9.34 -14.11
N THR A 14 -17.28 9.43 -15.18
CA THR A 14 -17.49 10.37 -16.29
C THR A 14 -17.64 9.58 -17.60
N GLU A 15 -18.24 10.17 -18.64
CA GLU A 15 -18.46 9.49 -19.92
C GLU A 15 -17.16 9.02 -20.58
N ASP A 16 -16.06 9.76 -20.40
CA ASP A 16 -14.75 9.46 -20.98
C ASP A 16 -13.89 8.53 -20.09
N MET A 17 -14.42 8.07 -18.95
CA MET A 17 -13.65 7.25 -18.01
C MET A 17 -13.47 5.82 -18.55
N PRO A 18 -12.23 5.28 -18.65
CA PRO A 18 -12.01 3.92 -19.11
C PRO A 18 -12.69 2.88 -18.21
N GLU A 19 -13.25 1.80 -18.78
CA GLU A 19 -13.93 0.73 -18.03
C GLU A 19 -13.07 0.14 -16.90
N LYS A 20 -11.76 0.01 -17.15
CA LYS A 20 -10.78 -0.53 -16.20
C LYS A 20 -10.19 0.51 -15.25
N PHE A 21 -10.70 1.74 -15.25
CA PHE A 21 -10.26 2.78 -14.33
C PHE A 21 -10.39 2.30 -12.88
N PHE A 22 -9.42 2.70 -12.07
CA PHE A 22 -9.43 2.51 -10.63
C PHE A 22 -8.76 3.68 -9.94
N ASP A 23 -9.15 3.93 -8.69
CA ASP A 23 -8.45 4.80 -7.77
C ASP A 23 -8.37 4.08 -6.42
N ARG A 24 -7.15 3.78 -5.96
CA ARG A 24 -6.91 3.01 -4.74
C ARG A 24 -5.94 3.70 -3.82
N PHE A 25 -6.16 3.52 -2.53
CA PHE A 25 -5.16 3.81 -1.53
C PHE A 25 -4.87 2.57 -0.68
N MET A 26 -3.67 2.55 -0.12
CA MET A 26 -3.29 1.63 0.94
C MET A 26 -2.51 2.42 1.99
N PHE A 27 -2.76 2.10 3.25
CA PHE A 27 -1.97 2.52 4.39
C PHE A 27 -1.41 1.29 5.10
N ASN A 28 -0.18 1.38 5.54
CA ASN A 28 0.37 0.44 6.51
C ASN A 28 0.76 1.18 7.80
N LEU A 29 0.69 0.49 8.93
CA LEU A 29 1.21 0.99 10.20
C LEU A 29 1.89 -0.12 10.99
N HIS A 30 2.96 0.25 11.68
CA HIS A 30 3.68 -0.65 12.58
C HIS A 30 4.39 0.15 13.68
N PRO A 31 4.61 -0.46 14.85
CA PRO A 31 5.35 0.17 15.93
C PRO A 31 6.80 0.45 15.53
N ASP A 32 7.37 1.49 16.12
CA ASP A 32 8.82 1.68 16.13
C ASP A 32 9.46 0.65 17.07
N GLY A 33 10.50 -0.04 16.60
CA GLY A 33 11.27 -1.02 17.38
C GLY A 33 10.56 -2.34 17.73
N ARG A 34 9.37 -2.62 17.17
CA ARG A 34 8.69 -3.92 17.30
C ARG A 34 8.19 -4.39 15.93
N THR A 35 8.01 -5.71 15.79
CA THR A 35 7.62 -6.34 14.52
C THR A 35 6.12 -6.63 14.43
N ALA A 36 5.39 -6.54 15.56
CA ALA A 36 3.96 -6.77 15.64
C ALA A 36 3.26 -5.80 16.63
N PRO A 37 1.97 -5.47 16.42
CA PRO A 37 1.19 -5.82 15.24
C PRO A 37 1.64 -5.01 14.01
N SER A 38 1.51 -5.62 12.83
CA SER A 38 1.60 -4.92 11.55
C SER A 38 0.23 -4.91 10.92
N VAL A 39 -0.22 -3.74 10.46
CA VAL A 39 -1.54 -3.57 9.85
C VAL A 39 -1.35 -2.98 8.47
N ILE A 40 -2.05 -3.56 7.50
CA ILE A 40 -2.18 -3.03 6.15
C ILE A 40 -3.67 -2.94 5.85
N LEU A 41 -4.14 -1.78 5.43
CA LEU A 41 -5.53 -1.56 5.08
C LEU A 41 -5.62 -0.66 3.85
N GLY A 42 -6.74 -0.72 3.14
CA GLY A 42 -6.92 0.14 1.98
C GLY A 42 -8.33 0.03 1.42
N ALA A 43 -8.63 0.93 0.49
CA ALA A 43 -9.87 0.91 -0.26
C ALA A 43 -9.63 1.27 -1.73
N GLY A 44 -10.57 0.84 -2.57
CA GLY A 44 -10.59 1.13 -4.00
C GLY A 44 -11.95 1.58 -4.49
N ALA A 45 -11.96 2.62 -5.31
CA ALA A 45 -13.12 3.04 -6.08
C ALA A 45 -12.96 2.64 -7.55
N TYR A 46 -14.05 2.10 -8.10
CA TYR A 46 -14.14 1.63 -9.48
C TYR A 46 -15.46 2.11 -10.11
N PRO A 47 -15.60 3.43 -10.35
CA PRO A 47 -16.89 4.00 -10.73
C PRO A 47 -17.52 3.37 -11.98
N PRO A 48 -16.79 3.11 -13.08
CA PRO A 48 -17.37 2.48 -14.29
C PRO A 48 -17.91 1.06 -14.04
N ARG A 49 -17.42 0.38 -13.01
CA ARG A 49 -17.85 -0.97 -12.62
C ARG A 49 -18.87 -0.99 -11.50
N ASN A 50 -19.27 0.19 -10.99
CA ASN A 50 -20.14 0.35 -9.82
C ASN A 50 -19.63 -0.40 -8.57
N VAL A 51 -18.31 -0.39 -8.30
CA VAL A 51 -17.72 -1.08 -7.14
C VAL A 51 -16.92 -0.12 -6.28
N VAL A 52 -17.09 -0.25 -4.96
CA VAL A 52 -16.10 0.18 -3.97
C VAL A 52 -15.74 -1.02 -3.10
N ASP A 53 -14.46 -1.24 -2.88
CA ASP A 53 -13.96 -2.33 -2.03
C ASP A 53 -12.95 -1.84 -1.00
N GLY A 54 -12.69 -2.67 0.00
CA GLY A 54 -11.70 -2.41 1.02
C GLY A 54 -11.17 -3.68 1.65
N PHE A 55 -10.05 -3.57 2.34
CA PHE A 55 -9.43 -4.70 2.99
C PHE A 55 -8.68 -4.29 4.26
N VAL A 56 -8.48 -5.27 5.14
CA VAL A 56 -7.58 -5.22 6.28
C VAL A 56 -6.79 -6.53 6.32
N VAL A 57 -5.48 -6.41 6.48
CA VAL A 57 -4.55 -7.48 6.81
C VAL A 57 -3.90 -7.10 8.13
N LEU A 58 -4.30 -7.79 9.19
CA LEU A 58 -3.68 -7.68 10.52
C LEU A 58 -2.72 -8.85 10.70
N THR A 59 -1.46 -8.55 10.92
CA THR A 59 -0.43 -9.52 11.28
C THR A 59 -0.05 -9.33 12.74
N THR A 60 -0.23 -10.38 13.54
CA THR A 60 0.20 -10.43 14.94
C THR A 60 1.48 -11.27 15.06
N GLY A 61 1.95 -11.50 16.29
CA GLY A 61 3.08 -12.41 16.51
C GLY A 61 2.77 -13.89 16.25
N THR A 62 1.49 -14.26 16.11
CA THR A 62 1.07 -15.69 16.06
C THR A 62 0.13 -16.01 14.90
N GLU A 63 -0.53 -15.02 14.31
CA GLU A 63 -1.53 -15.23 13.27
C GLU A 63 -1.71 -14.00 12.38
N GLN A 64 -2.27 -14.23 11.20
CA GLN A 64 -2.80 -13.21 10.33
C GLN A 64 -4.33 -13.28 10.30
N ARG A 65 -4.99 -12.12 10.43
CA ARG A 65 -6.44 -11.96 10.29
C ARG A 65 -6.74 -11.05 9.11
N ASN A 66 -7.63 -11.51 8.25
CA ASN A 66 -7.95 -10.86 6.99
C ASN A 66 -9.41 -10.52 6.91
N LEU A 67 -9.68 -9.38 6.31
CA LEU A 67 -11.02 -8.88 6.14
C LEU A 67 -11.11 -8.17 4.81
N ARG A 68 -12.16 -8.48 4.06
CA ARG A 68 -12.38 -7.92 2.73
C ARG A 68 -13.83 -7.50 2.60
N TYR A 69 -14.03 -6.31 2.07
CA TYR A 69 -15.33 -5.68 1.91
C TYR A 69 -15.55 -5.27 0.48
N SER A 70 -16.79 -5.34 0.02
CA SER A 70 -17.20 -4.75 -1.25
C SER A 70 -18.64 -4.29 -1.13
N THR A 71 -18.95 -3.15 -1.73
CA THR A 71 -20.33 -2.72 -1.94
C THR A 71 -20.47 -2.07 -3.30
N GLU A 72 -21.70 -1.78 -3.68
CA GLU A 72 -22.00 -1.05 -4.91
C GLU A 72 -21.60 0.42 -4.73
N HIS A 73 -20.96 1.01 -5.73
CA HIS A 73 -20.50 2.40 -5.65
C HIS A 73 -21.66 3.39 -5.41
N SER A 74 -22.85 3.10 -5.93
CA SER A 74 -24.08 3.88 -5.69
C SER A 74 -24.59 3.86 -4.24
N GLU A 75 -24.10 2.95 -3.39
CA GLU A 75 -24.59 2.75 -2.02
C GLU A 75 -23.65 3.29 -0.94
N THR A 76 -22.52 3.91 -1.32
CA THR A 76 -21.56 4.52 -0.39
C THR A 76 -21.55 6.05 -0.46
N ASP A 77 -21.11 6.69 0.62
CA ASP A 77 -20.83 8.12 0.69
C ASP A 77 -19.55 8.53 -0.08
N GLY A 78 -18.83 7.56 -0.66
CA GLY A 78 -17.56 7.76 -1.35
C GLY A 78 -16.37 7.95 -0.40
N ALA A 79 -16.60 7.80 0.91
CA ALA A 79 -15.61 7.97 1.98
C ALA A 79 -15.58 6.77 2.95
N SER A 80 -16.30 5.68 2.62
CA SER A 80 -16.37 4.48 3.44
C SER A 80 -16.70 3.21 2.64
N VAL A 81 -16.30 2.06 3.18
CA VAL A 81 -16.72 0.73 2.73
C VAL A 81 -16.64 -0.26 3.89
N GLY A 82 -17.76 -0.92 4.19
CA GLY A 82 -17.88 -1.71 5.42
C GLY A 82 -17.55 -0.87 6.66
N PRO A 83 -16.70 -1.35 7.59
CA PRO A 83 -16.28 -0.63 8.79
C PRO A 83 -15.16 0.40 8.54
N LEU A 84 -14.57 0.42 7.34
CA LEU A 84 -13.46 1.32 7.01
C LEU A 84 -14.01 2.66 6.52
N ARG A 85 -13.54 3.75 7.13
CA ARG A 85 -13.81 5.14 6.75
C ARG A 85 -12.51 5.92 6.61
N TRP A 86 -12.47 6.86 5.68
CA TRP A 86 -11.35 7.76 5.47
C TRP A 86 -11.81 9.19 5.24
N GLU A 87 -10.93 10.14 5.55
CA GLU A 87 -11.11 11.56 5.30
C GLU A 87 -9.76 12.17 4.92
N THR A 88 -9.73 12.90 3.81
CA THR A 88 -8.59 13.77 3.48
C THR A 88 -8.76 15.06 4.30
N VAL A 89 -7.97 15.20 5.36
CA VAL A 89 -8.05 16.36 6.28
C VAL A 89 -7.30 17.56 5.71
N ASP A 90 -6.13 17.30 5.13
CA ASP A 90 -5.33 18.27 4.38
C ASP A 90 -4.64 17.56 3.21
N ASP A 91 -4.81 18.11 2.01
CA ASP A 91 -4.39 17.47 0.77
C ASP A 91 -2.90 17.11 0.82
N ASN A 92 -2.61 15.82 0.62
CA ASN A 92 -1.27 15.24 0.62
C ASN A 92 -0.48 15.44 1.91
N SER A 93 -1.12 15.84 3.01
CA SER A 93 -0.44 16.16 4.26
C SER A 93 -1.05 15.46 5.47
N ALA A 94 -2.37 15.28 5.50
CA ALA A 94 -3.06 14.64 6.62
C ALA A 94 -4.30 13.85 6.22
N TRP A 95 -4.43 12.63 6.73
CA TRP A 95 -5.59 11.75 6.53
C TRP A 95 -6.11 11.21 7.85
N ARG A 96 -7.42 11.22 8.03
CA ARG A 96 -8.05 10.46 9.10
C ARG A 96 -8.48 9.10 8.57
N ILE A 97 -8.13 8.04 9.30
CA ILE A 97 -8.49 6.66 8.97
C ILE A 97 -9.16 6.04 10.19
N GLN A 98 -10.35 5.48 9.97
CA GLN A 98 -11.14 4.85 11.03
C GLN A 98 -11.55 3.44 10.62
N LEU A 99 -11.48 2.51 11.55
CA LEU A 99 -11.97 1.14 11.39
C LEU A 99 -12.85 0.82 12.59
N GLY A 100 -14.16 0.68 12.36
CA GLY A 100 -15.12 0.30 13.40
C GLY A 100 -15.11 -1.19 13.73
N GLU A 101 -15.99 -1.61 14.64
CA GLU A 101 -16.15 -3.01 15.07
C GLU A 101 -16.26 -3.97 13.87
N ASN A 102 -15.46 -5.04 13.88
CA ASN A 102 -15.40 -6.03 12.82
C ASN A 102 -14.77 -7.36 13.29
N LYS A 103 -14.78 -8.36 12.40
CA LYS A 103 -14.35 -9.73 12.72
C LYS A 103 -12.85 -9.91 12.98
N THR A 104 -11.99 -8.95 12.63
CA THR A 104 -10.55 -9.04 12.93
C THR A 104 -10.24 -8.74 14.39
N GLY A 105 -11.19 -8.17 15.15
CA GLY A 105 -10.93 -7.67 16.51
C GLY A 105 -10.10 -6.39 16.55
N LEU A 106 -9.81 -5.79 15.39
CA LEU A 106 -9.07 -4.54 15.25
C LEU A 106 -10.02 -3.35 15.05
N GLU A 107 -9.91 -2.35 15.91
CA GLU A 107 -10.56 -1.05 15.75
C GLU A 107 -9.49 0.05 15.76
N LEU A 108 -9.71 1.12 14.98
CA LEU A 108 -8.73 2.18 14.75
C LEU A 108 -9.42 3.55 14.69
N ASP A 109 -8.83 4.58 15.30
CA ASP A 109 -9.08 5.98 14.98
C ASP A 109 -7.75 6.70 14.91
N LEU A 110 -7.29 6.95 13.69
CA LEU A 110 -5.92 7.35 13.38
C LEU A 110 -5.91 8.65 12.59
N LEU A 111 -4.97 9.52 12.94
CA LEU A 111 -4.55 10.63 12.10
C LEU A 111 -3.16 10.32 11.55
N TRP A 112 -3.08 10.15 10.24
CA TRP A 112 -1.82 9.99 9.52
C TRP A 112 -1.32 11.37 9.07
N HIS A 113 -0.05 11.64 9.30
CA HIS A 113 0.64 12.84 8.84
C HIS A 113 1.80 12.49 7.93
N ALA A 114 1.87 13.15 6.77
CA ALA A 114 3.03 13.09 5.93
C ALA A 114 4.27 13.61 6.69
N ARG A 115 5.38 12.89 6.58
CA ARG A 115 6.67 13.32 7.16
C ARG A 115 7.68 13.79 6.11
N ALA A 116 7.36 13.55 4.83
CA ALA A 116 8.11 14.04 3.69
C ALA A 116 7.11 14.33 2.53
N PRO A 117 7.51 15.11 1.52
CA PRO A 117 6.76 15.22 0.28
C PRO A 117 6.52 13.83 -0.33
N TYR A 118 5.39 13.66 -1.02
CA TYR A 118 5.17 12.45 -1.78
C TYR A 118 6.10 12.37 -2.98
N TRP A 119 6.45 11.15 -3.36
CA TRP A 119 7.01 10.87 -4.67
C TRP A 119 5.87 10.39 -5.58
N LEU A 120 5.83 10.88 -6.82
CA LEU A 120 4.82 10.54 -7.82
C LEU A 120 5.50 10.07 -9.10
N GLY A 121 5.23 8.83 -9.48
CA GLY A 121 5.63 8.23 -10.75
C GLY A 121 4.43 7.92 -11.65
N SER A 122 4.73 7.40 -12.83
CA SER A 122 3.75 6.98 -13.83
C SER A 122 4.15 5.61 -14.36
N VAL A 123 3.34 4.60 -14.11
CA VAL A 123 3.61 3.25 -14.63
C VAL A 123 2.95 3.12 -15.99
N ASP A 124 3.77 3.30 -17.04
CA ASP A 124 3.36 3.15 -18.44
C ASP A 124 3.98 1.89 -19.05
N VAL A 125 3.15 0.89 -19.34
CA VAL A 125 3.60 -0.37 -19.96
C VAL A 125 2.69 -0.76 -21.12
N GLU A 126 3.29 -1.00 -22.28
CA GLU A 126 2.63 -1.64 -23.42
C GLU A 126 2.61 -3.15 -23.23
N ASN A 127 1.41 -3.73 -23.12
CA ASN A 127 1.25 -5.17 -22.97
C ASN A 127 1.45 -5.90 -24.30
N THR A 128 1.77 -7.18 -24.23
CA THR A 128 1.92 -8.05 -25.41
C THR A 128 0.65 -8.19 -26.25
N ASP A 129 -0.53 -7.91 -25.67
CA ASP A 129 -1.83 -7.94 -26.35
C ASP A 129 -2.23 -6.58 -26.95
N GLY A 130 -1.37 -5.56 -26.86
CA GLY A 130 -1.59 -4.21 -27.38
C GLY A 130 -2.37 -3.28 -26.44
N ASN A 131 -2.80 -3.75 -25.26
CA ASN A 131 -3.40 -2.87 -24.26
C ASN A 131 -2.32 -2.06 -23.53
N VAL A 132 -2.67 -0.86 -23.06
CA VAL A 132 -1.77 -0.02 -22.25
C VAL A 132 -2.15 -0.12 -20.77
N THR A 133 -1.16 -0.30 -19.91
CA THR A 133 -1.25 0.05 -18.49
C THR A 133 -0.68 1.44 -18.33
N SER A 134 -1.43 2.34 -17.71
CA SER A 134 -1.04 3.72 -17.45
C SER A 134 -1.73 4.16 -16.17
N PHE A 135 -0.98 4.32 -15.10
CA PHE A 135 -1.50 4.81 -13.83
C PHE A 135 -0.44 5.59 -13.06
N ASP A 136 -0.89 6.63 -12.38
CA ASP A 136 -0.10 7.37 -11.41
C ASP A 136 0.19 6.47 -10.20
N HIS A 137 1.44 6.44 -9.74
CA HIS A 137 1.84 5.70 -8.54
C HIS A 137 2.53 6.63 -7.54
N LEU A 138 1.89 6.83 -6.39
CA LEU A 138 2.34 7.72 -5.34
C LEU A 138 2.80 6.92 -4.12
N PHE A 139 3.95 7.29 -3.59
CA PHE A 139 4.45 6.85 -2.28
C PHE A 139 4.56 8.06 -1.36
N GLN A 140 4.11 7.93 -0.12
CA GLN A 140 4.34 8.97 0.87
C GLN A 140 4.49 8.39 2.27
N PRO A 141 5.66 8.60 2.93
CA PRO A 141 5.85 8.16 4.29
C PRO A 141 5.14 9.10 5.26
N GLY A 142 4.79 8.56 6.43
CA GLY A 142 4.19 9.34 7.47
C GLY A 142 4.23 8.70 8.85
N ARG A 143 3.61 9.41 9.78
CA ARG A 143 3.48 9.05 11.19
C ARG A 143 2.04 9.01 11.59
N TYR A 144 1.75 8.23 12.63
CA TYR A 144 0.41 8.17 13.19
C TYR A 144 0.30 8.85 14.55
N GLU A 145 -0.87 9.41 14.78
CA GLU A 145 -1.43 9.76 16.07
C GLU A 145 -2.77 9.03 16.24
N GLY A 146 -3.21 8.84 17.48
CA GLY A 146 -4.49 8.21 17.79
C GLY A 146 -4.33 6.83 18.42
N THR A 147 -5.36 5.99 18.25
CA THR A 147 -5.47 4.73 18.99
C THR A 147 -5.79 3.54 18.11
N LEU A 148 -5.23 2.40 18.50
CA LEU A 148 -5.53 1.08 17.98
C LEU A 148 -6.04 0.21 19.12
N THR A 149 -7.21 -0.40 18.95
CA THR A 149 -7.74 -1.40 19.89
C THR A 149 -7.70 -2.77 19.22
N LEU A 150 -6.99 -3.70 19.84
CA LEU A 150 -6.92 -5.09 19.37
C LEU A 150 -7.37 -6.01 20.50
N ASP A 151 -8.41 -6.80 20.24
CA ASP A 151 -8.96 -7.78 21.19
C ASP A 151 -9.26 -7.16 22.57
N GLY A 152 -9.83 -5.95 22.56
CA GLY A 152 -10.17 -5.18 23.75
C GLY A 152 -8.99 -4.46 24.43
N THR A 153 -7.77 -4.57 23.90
CA THR A 153 -6.60 -3.83 24.41
C THR A 153 -6.30 -2.62 23.54
N THR A 154 -6.46 -1.43 24.10
CA THR A 154 -6.16 -0.17 23.42
C THR A 154 -4.69 0.23 23.60
N THR A 155 -4.06 0.63 22.49
CA THR A 155 -2.68 1.11 22.40
C THR A 155 -2.67 2.49 21.75
N ASP A 156 -1.94 3.43 22.35
CA ASP A 156 -1.59 4.70 21.69
C ASP A 156 -0.55 4.43 20.60
N VAL A 157 -0.81 4.91 19.39
CA VAL A 157 0.07 4.68 18.23
C VAL A 157 0.95 5.90 17.90
N GLY A 158 1.05 6.87 18.82
CA GLY A 158 1.82 8.09 18.63
C GLY A 158 3.25 7.79 18.16
N GLY A 159 3.60 8.31 16.98
CA GLY A 159 4.92 8.16 16.38
C GLY A 159 5.16 6.84 15.63
N TRP A 160 4.18 5.94 15.58
CA TRP A 160 4.29 4.73 14.75
C TRP A 160 4.57 5.10 13.30
N TYR A 161 5.36 4.27 12.65
CA TYR A 161 5.72 4.44 11.25
C TYR A 161 4.60 3.92 10.36
N GLY A 162 4.46 4.56 9.20
CA GLY A 162 3.72 3.98 8.09
C GLY A 162 3.84 4.76 6.81
N LEU A 163 3.14 4.29 5.81
CA LEU A 163 3.17 4.87 4.48
C LEU A 163 1.79 4.81 3.87
N ARG A 164 1.51 5.83 3.07
CA ARG A 164 0.43 5.90 2.11
C ARG A 164 0.94 5.55 0.71
N ASP A 165 0.28 4.60 0.07
CA ASP A 165 0.38 4.30 -1.36
C ASP A 165 -0.90 4.75 -2.06
N ARG A 166 -0.79 5.47 -3.19
CA ARG A 166 -1.93 5.76 -4.06
C ARG A 166 -1.63 5.26 -5.47
N SER A 167 -2.61 4.62 -6.09
CA SER A 167 -2.53 4.24 -7.50
C SER A 167 -3.83 4.63 -8.19
N ARG A 168 -3.75 5.37 -9.30
CA ARG A 168 -4.92 5.86 -10.04
C ARG A 168 -4.69 5.78 -11.55
N GLY A 169 -5.60 5.14 -12.27
CA GLY A 169 -5.52 5.04 -13.73
C GLY A 169 -6.05 3.72 -14.25
N VAL A 170 -5.40 3.17 -15.26
CA VAL A 170 -5.78 1.92 -15.93
C VAL A 170 -4.69 0.87 -15.75
N ARG A 171 -5.06 -0.27 -15.15
CA ARG A 171 -4.17 -1.42 -14.98
C ARG A 171 -4.66 -2.61 -15.77
N THR A 172 -3.83 -3.04 -16.71
CA THR A 172 -4.09 -4.16 -17.63
C THR A 172 -2.99 -5.23 -17.57
N MET A 173 -1.83 -4.91 -16.98
CA MET A 173 -0.71 -5.84 -16.79
C MET A 173 -1.16 -7.14 -16.13
N SER A 174 -0.86 -8.25 -16.80
CA SER A 174 -1.00 -9.61 -16.27
C SER A 174 0.22 -10.45 -16.64
N GLY A 175 0.83 -11.11 -15.66
CA GLY A 175 1.96 -12.01 -15.88
C GLY A 175 3.31 -11.32 -16.14
N GLY A 176 4.30 -12.10 -16.60
CA GLY A 176 5.65 -11.62 -16.97
C GLY A 176 6.63 -11.33 -15.83
N GLN A 177 6.13 -10.96 -14.65
CA GLN A 177 6.97 -10.62 -13.50
C GLN A 177 7.59 -11.88 -12.87
N GLY A 178 8.90 -11.84 -12.65
CA GLY A 178 9.66 -12.82 -11.86
C GLY A 178 9.73 -12.40 -10.39
N LEU A 179 10.17 -11.15 -10.14
CA LEU A 179 10.27 -10.57 -8.81
C LEU A 179 9.64 -9.16 -8.80
N HIS A 180 8.89 -8.87 -7.74
CA HIS A 180 8.25 -7.58 -7.51
C HIS A 180 8.60 -7.13 -6.10
N ILE A 181 9.48 -6.14 -5.99
CA ILE A 181 9.89 -5.54 -4.72
C ILE A 181 9.21 -4.18 -4.60
N TRP A 182 8.23 -4.10 -3.69
CA TRP A 182 7.71 -2.83 -3.20
C TRP A 182 8.38 -2.55 -1.86
N TYR A 183 9.26 -1.55 -1.83
CA TYR A 183 10.17 -1.30 -0.73
C TYR A 183 9.89 0.04 -0.09
N GLN A 184 9.55 0.03 1.20
CA GLN A 184 9.15 1.22 1.95
C GLN A 184 9.83 1.20 3.32
N ALA A 185 11.16 1.35 3.32
CA ALA A 185 11.96 1.27 4.54
C ALA A 185 12.14 2.67 5.16
N GLN A 186 11.65 2.82 6.38
CA GLN A 186 11.63 4.09 7.08
C GLN A 186 12.71 4.17 8.16
N PHE A 187 13.44 5.27 8.14
CA PHE A 187 14.48 5.62 9.10
C PHE A 187 14.13 6.94 9.78
N PRO A 188 14.82 7.32 10.88
CA PRO A 188 14.51 8.54 11.62
C PRO A 188 14.54 9.83 10.79
N ASP A 189 15.32 9.90 9.71
CA ASP A 189 15.54 11.10 8.90
C ASP A 189 15.15 10.97 7.42
N ARG A 190 14.78 9.76 6.97
CA ARG A 190 14.46 9.48 5.57
C ARG A 190 13.66 8.20 5.39
N THR A 191 13.08 8.04 4.21
CA THR A 191 12.44 6.81 3.76
C THR A 191 12.98 6.43 2.39
N PHE A 192 13.28 5.15 2.20
CA PHE A 192 13.54 4.57 0.88
C PHE A 192 12.23 4.02 0.36
N GLY A 193 11.65 4.68 -0.64
CA GLY A 193 10.40 4.26 -1.26
C GLY A 193 10.60 3.96 -2.74
N PHE A 194 10.47 2.70 -3.14
CA PHE A 194 10.56 2.32 -4.54
C PHE A 194 9.74 1.09 -4.91
N LEU A 195 9.45 0.98 -6.20
CA LEU A 195 8.97 -0.21 -6.87
C LEU A 195 10.04 -0.70 -7.86
N LEU A 196 10.53 -1.92 -7.66
CA LEU A 196 11.39 -2.65 -8.59
C LEU A 196 10.65 -3.88 -9.11
N VAL A 197 10.60 -4.04 -10.43
CA VAL A 197 10.05 -5.22 -11.09
C VAL A 197 11.12 -5.83 -11.97
N GLU A 198 11.34 -7.12 -11.82
CA GLU A 198 12.27 -7.93 -12.61
C GLU A 198 11.53 -9.07 -13.31
N ASP A 199 12.01 -9.46 -14.49
CA ASP A 199 11.54 -10.66 -15.19
C ASP A 199 12.11 -11.94 -14.55
N ARG A 200 11.79 -13.10 -15.12
CA ARG A 200 12.23 -14.41 -14.59
C ARG A 200 13.71 -14.72 -14.83
N ASP A 201 14.36 -13.98 -15.72
CA ASP A 201 15.78 -14.11 -16.02
C ASP A 201 16.63 -13.06 -15.26
N GLY A 202 15.99 -12.25 -14.40
CA GLY A 202 16.63 -11.19 -13.60
C GLY A 202 16.80 -9.86 -14.34
N GLY A 203 16.19 -9.69 -15.52
CA GLY A 203 16.17 -8.43 -16.24
C GLY A 203 15.24 -7.41 -15.57
N ARG A 204 15.70 -6.17 -15.41
CA ARG A 204 14.87 -5.08 -14.87
C ARG A 204 13.80 -4.67 -15.88
N ILE A 205 12.54 -4.72 -15.44
CA ILE A 205 11.37 -4.22 -16.18
C ILE A 205 11.05 -2.78 -15.76
N LEU A 206 11.02 -2.50 -14.46
CA LEU A 206 10.62 -1.21 -13.90
C LEU A 206 11.48 -0.88 -12.68
N LEU A 207 11.89 0.37 -12.56
CA LEU A 207 12.40 0.94 -11.31
C LEU A 207 11.91 2.37 -11.18
N GLU A 208 11.16 2.63 -10.12
CA GLU A 208 10.56 3.91 -9.82
C GLU A 208 10.62 4.18 -8.32
N GLY A 209 10.95 5.41 -7.91
CA GLY A 209 10.99 5.79 -6.51
C GLY A 209 12.04 6.83 -6.17
N ALA A 210 12.10 7.17 -4.89
CA ALA A 210 13.05 8.14 -4.35
C ALA A 210 13.45 7.81 -2.91
N VAL A 211 14.58 8.40 -2.52
CA VAL A 211 14.88 8.63 -1.11
C VAL A 211 14.17 9.92 -0.69
N MET A 212 13.21 9.80 0.22
CA MET A 212 12.36 10.89 0.72
C MET A 212 12.87 11.32 2.08
N HIS A 213 13.37 12.55 2.21
CA HIS A 213 13.93 13.08 3.44
C HIS A 213 12.92 13.93 4.22
N ASP A 214 13.00 13.88 5.54
CA ASP A 214 12.13 14.66 6.44
C ASP A 214 12.38 16.19 6.32
N ASP A 215 13.51 16.61 5.73
CA ASP A 215 13.81 18.01 5.41
C ASP A 215 13.12 18.51 4.12
N GLY A 216 12.36 17.64 3.45
CA GLY A 216 11.64 17.94 2.22
C GLY A 216 12.37 17.58 0.94
N ARG A 217 13.62 17.08 1.00
CA ARG A 217 14.34 16.64 -0.19
C ARG A 217 13.78 15.32 -0.73
N LEU A 218 13.52 15.29 -2.03
CA LEU A 218 13.34 14.07 -2.82
C LEU A 218 14.60 13.84 -3.65
N ASP A 219 15.15 12.64 -3.58
CA ASP A 219 16.32 12.24 -4.37
C ASP A 219 15.99 10.95 -5.14
N ASP A 220 15.69 11.10 -6.42
CA ASP A 220 15.21 10.01 -7.28
C ASP A 220 16.22 8.86 -7.32
N ILE A 221 15.70 7.64 -7.23
CA ILE A 221 16.49 6.41 -7.28
C ILE A 221 16.76 6.05 -8.74
N THR A 222 18.04 5.84 -9.06
CA THR A 222 18.51 5.54 -10.43
C THR A 222 18.97 4.09 -10.59
N ASP A 223 19.40 3.45 -9.51
CA ASP A 223 19.76 2.04 -9.51
C ASP A 223 19.40 1.38 -8.18
N VAL A 224 18.97 0.13 -8.25
CA VAL A 224 18.78 -0.74 -7.09
C VAL A 224 19.41 -2.10 -7.39
N ARG A 225 20.22 -2.60 -6.47
CA ARG A 225 20.74 -3.97 -6.48
C ARG A 225 20.35 -4.65 -5.20
N HIS A 226 20.12 -5.95 -5.27
CA HIS A 226 19.72 -6.72 -4.11
C HIS A 226 20.43 -8.07 -4.05
N ASP A 227 20.63 -8.53 -2.82
CA ASP A 227 21.10 -9.87 -2.48
C ASP A 227 20.12 -10.41 -1.42
N LEU A 228 18.92 -10.73 -1.88
CA LEU A 228 17.82 -11.24 -1.04
C LEU A 228 17.89 -12.76 -0.91
N VAL A 229 17.65 -13.24 0.30
CA VAL A 229 17.67 -14.66 0.64
C VAL A 229 16.24 -15.09 0.95
N PHE A 230 15.79 -16.13 0.25
CA PHE A 230 14.44 -16.68 0.39
C PHE A 230 14.47 -18.14 0.87
N THR A 231 13.39 -18.58 1.50
CA THR A 231 13.11 -19.99 1.74
C THR A 231 12.78 -20.71 0.42
N ALA A 232 12.71 -22.05 0.44
CA ALA A 232 12.19 -22.81 -0.70
C ALA A 232 10.71 -22.52 -1.03
N GLY A 233 9.97 -21.93 -0.07
CA GLY A 233 8.60 -21.44 -0.26
C GLY A 233 8.50 -20.03 -0.82
N ASN A 234 9.64 -19.39 -1.12
CA ASN A 234 9.77 -17.99 -1.55
C ASN A 234 9.43 -16.94 -0.49
N ASP A 235 9.51 -17.29 0.81
CA ASP A 235 9.41 -16.30 1.89
C ASP A 235 10.77 -15.62 2.11
N LEU A 236 10.79 -14.30 2.26
CA LEU A 236 12.01 -13.54 2.53
C LEU A 236 12.54 -13.88 3.92
N VAL A 237 13.84 -14.15 4.03
CA VAL A 237 14.54 -14.44 5.29
C VAL A 237 15.41 -13.27 5.70
N SER A 238 16.20 -12.75 4.76
CA SER A 238 17.14 -11.66 4.99
C SER A 238 17.61 -11.09 3.65
N GLY A 239 18.40 -10.04 3.67
CA GLY A 239 19.16 -9.65 2.50
C GLY A 239 19.78 -8.28 2.64
N ALA A 240 20.35 -7.80 1.54
CA ALA A 240 20.78 -6.42 1.44
C ALA A 240 20.26 -5.77 0.17
N VAL A 241 19.96 -4.49 0.27
CA VAL A 241 19.55 -3.63 -0.83
C VAL A 241 20.55 -2.48 -0.93
N GLU A 242 21.14 -2.32 -2.10
CA GLU A 242 21.95 -1.16 -2.45
C GLU A 242 21.12 -0.22 -3.33
N VAL A 243 21.06 1.05 -2.95
CA VAL A 243 20.27 2.10 -3.62
C VAL A 243 21.21 3.21 -4.07
N VAL A 244 21.17 3.56 -5.36
CA VAL A 244 21.91 4.69 -5.94
C VAL A 244 20.93 5.77 -6.34
N THR A 245 21.23 7.02 -6.01
CA THR A 245 20.35 8.16 -6.27
C THR A 245 20.92 9.12 -7.31
N THR A 246 20.07 9.99 -7.85
CA THR A 246 20.44 11.04 -8.81
C THR A 246 21.42 12.04 -8.21
N GLY A 247 21.31 12.32 -6.90
CA GLY A 247 22.29 13.11 -6.15
C GLY A 247 23.68 12.46 -6.01
N GLY A 248 23.87 11.24 -6.52
CA GLY A 248 25.13 10.50 -6.48
C GLY A 248 25.39 9.79 -5.16
N ALA A 249 24.39 9.69 -4.27
CA ALA A 249 24.51 8.95 -3.04
C ALA A 249 24.35 7.45 -3.31
N THR A 250 25.01 6.63 -2.50
CA THR A 250 24.83 5.17 -2.47
C THR A 250 24.57 4.73 -1.05
N TYR A 251 23.46 4.03 -0.86
CA TYR A 251 23.02 3.53 0.44
C TYR A 251 23.02 2.01 0.40
N ARG A 252 23.42 1.39 1.51
CA ARG A 252 23.21 -0.03 1.75
C ARG A 252 22.26 -0.19 2.93
N VAL A 253 21.20 -0.96 2.72
CA VAL A 253 20.22 -1.30 3.75
C VAL A 253 20.15 -2.81 3.89
N ASP A 254 20.47 -3.30 5.08
CA ASP A 254 20.32 -4.73 5.40
C ASP A 254 18.90 -4.98 5.93
N ALA A 255 18.30 -6.09 5.51
CA ALA A 255 16.97 -6.53 5.90
C ALA A 255 17.06 -7.81 6.72
N ASP A 256 16.42 -7.78 7.90
CA ASP A 256 16.11 -8.96 8.70
C ASP A 256 14.60 -9.20 8.61
N ALA A 257 14.21 -10.32 8.00
CA ALA A 257 12.82 -10.72 7.82
C ALA A 257 12.45 -11.91 8.72
N SER A 258 13.24 -12.20 9.77
CA SER A 258 12.98 -13.34 10.67
C SER A 258 11.64 -13.26 11.39
N ALA A 259 11.06 -12.06 11.51
CA ALA A 259 9.74 -11.85 12.09
C ALA A 259 8.59 -12.32 11.18
N GLY A 260 8.89 -12.65 9.92
CA GLY A 260 7.88 -12.90 8.89
C GLY A 260 7.14 -11.63 8.50
N GLY A 261 6.02 -11.82 7.80
CA GLY A 261 5.14 -10.75 7.37
C GLY A 261 3.74 -11.27 7.06
N GLY A 262 2.87 -10.37 6.61
CA GLY A 262 1.52 -10.73 6.18
C GLY A 262 1.49 -11.10 4.69
N TYR A 263 0.74 -12.13 4.32
CA TYR A 263 0.47 -12.45 2.92
C TYR A 263 -0.62 -11.54 2.37
N MET A 264 -0.27 -10.71 1.39
CA MET A 264 -1.18 -9.74 0.76
C MET A 264 -2.33 -10.39 -0.02
N ALA A 265 -2.24 -11.67 -0.35
CA ALA A 265 -3.37 -12.46 -0.87
C ALA A 265 -4.58 -12.42 0.10
N GLY A 266 -4.33 -12.34 1.41
CA GLY A 266 -5.35 -12.10 2.43
C GLY A 266 -6.05 -10.73 2.28
N GLY A 267 -5.40 -9.73 1.70
CA GLY A 267 -6.06 -8.46 1.33
C GLY A 267 -6.87 -8.54 0.03
N GLY A 268 -6.73 -9.60 -0.76
CA GLY A 268 -7.30 -9.72 -2.11
C GLY A 268 -6.32 -9.40 -3.25
N TYR A 269 -5.04 -9.20 -2.96
CA TYR A 269 -3.99 -9.09 -3.97
C TYR A 269 -3.87 -10.42 -4.73
N GLY A 270 -3.63 -10.34 -6.04
CA GLY A 270 -3.72 -11.52 -6.94
C GLY A 270 -5.02 -11.58 -7.75
N GLY A 271 -5.86 -10.54 -7.68
CA GLY A 271 -6.95 -10.32 -8.64
C GLY A 271 -8.35 -10.32 -8.06
N HIS A 272 -8.54 -10.00 -6.79
CA HIS A 272 -9.87 -9.94 -6.16
C HIS A 272 -10.47 -8.53 -6.11
N HIS A 273 -9.67 -7.48 -6.29
CA HIS A 273 -10.15 -6.10 -6.17
C HIS A 273 -10.93 -5.64 -7.42
N GLY A 274 -11.91 -4.76 -7.22
CA GLY A 274 -12.77 -4.17 -8.24
C GLY A 274 -13.73 -5.16 -8.91
N LYS A 275 -13.96 -6.32 -8.29
CA LYS A 275 -14.95 -7.31 -8.73
C LYS A 275 -16.28 -7.04 -8.04
N ALA A 276 -17.37 -7.00 -8.79
CA ALA A 276 -18.69 -6.90 -8.21
C ALA A 276 -19.01 -8.17 -7.41
N LYS A 277 -19.24 -8.01 -6.10
CA LYS A 277 -19.64 -9.10 -5.19
C LYS A 277 -21.07 -8.93 -4.64
N GLY A 278 -21.80 -7.92 -5.13
CA GLY A 278 -23.09 -7.51 -4.61
C GLY A 278 -22.95 -6.49 -3.48
N ARG A 279 -24.10 -6.10 -2.92
CA ARG A 279 -24.20 -5.08 -1.87
C ARG A 279 -23.69 -5.60 -0.52
N ASP A 280 -22.88 -4.78 0.13
CA ASP A 280 -22.39 -4.96 1.51
C ASP A 280 -21.80 -6.36 1.79
N HIS A 281 -21.03 -6.85 0.81
CA HIS A 281 -20.31 -8.12 0.90
C HIS A 281 -19.15 -8.04 1.88
N GLU A 282 -19.01 -9.06 2.73
CA GLU A 282 -17.94 -9.20 3.70
C GLU A 282 -17.35 -10.62 3.65
N GLU A 283 -16.03 -10.72 3.64
CA GLU A 283 -15.28 -11.96 3.83
C GLU A 283 -14.28 -11.79 4.98
N PHE A 284 -14.17 -12.83 5.80
CA PHE A 284 -13.19 -12.91 6.87
C PHE A 284 -12.51 -14.28 6.86
N ASP A 285 -11.20 -14.29 7.07
CA ASP A 285 -10.42 -15.48 7.37
C ASP A 285 -9.28 -15.15 8.33
N ALA A 286 -8.80 -16.16 9.04
CA ALA A 286 -7.62 -16.06 9.86
C ALA A 286 -6.82 -17.35 9.75
N TYR A 287 -5.50 -17.24 9.82
CA TYR A 287 -4.62 -18.40 9.83
C TYR A 287 -3.39 -18.15 10.70
N PRO A 288 -2.87 -19.21 11.34
CA PRO A 288 -1.70 -19.12 12.18
C PRO A 288 -0.43 -18.84 11.36
N LEU A 289 0.57 -18.23 12.00
CA LEU A 289 1.90 -17.93 11.46
C LEU A 289 3.01 -18.69 12.21
N ASP A 290 2.65 -19.67 13.04
CA ASP A 290 3.58 -20.43 13.88
C ASP A 290 4.26 -21.62 13.17
N GLY A 291 4.10 -21.74 11.84
CA GLY A 291 4.71 -22.76 10.99
C GLY A 291 3.73 -23.87 10.62
#